data_AF-A0A3E4V1E2-F1
#
_entry.id   AF-A0A3E4V1E2-F1
#
_cell.length_a   1.000
_cell.length_b   1.000
_cell.length_c   1.000
_cell.angle_alpha   90.00
_cell.angle_beta   90.00
_cell.angle_gamma   90.00
#
_symmetry.space_group_name_H-M   'P 1'
#
loop_
_entity.id
_entity.type
_entity.pdbx_description
1 polymer ?
#
loop_
_entity_poly.entity_id
_entity_poly.type
_entity_poly.pdbx_seq_one_letter_code
_entity_poly.pdbx_strand_id
1 'polypeptide(L)'
;MDEKNVERVEAAATEETAGNAESPAEKKYTDADVDRIIASKLAREREKFSKQQEAEQQESDFERRERELTIRELKADAREALEAKGLPTCLSKVLRYDSKEAYEESMAAIEEVAEEMERHFEIKRATGMTPRAIPHHNSDSGIRGAFRL
;
A
#
# COMPACT_ATOMS: atom_id res chain seq x y z
N MET A 1 19.49 -39.85 -44.99
CA MET A 1 18.59 -38.69 -44.90
C MET A 1 19.19 -37.79 -43.82
N ASP A 2 19.87 -36.67 -44.03
CA ASP A 2 20.21 -35.84 -45.19
C ASP A 2 21.41 -34.97 -44.72
N GLU A 3 22.55 -35.05 -45.41
CA GLU A 3 23.14 -33.95 -46.20
C GLU A 3 22.95 -32.49 -45.70
N LYS A 4 24.13 -31.86 -45.48
CA LYS A 4 24.52 -30.48 -45.83
C LYS A 4 23.87 -29.31 -45.07
N ASN A 5 24.67 -28.56 -44.30
CA ASN A 5 25.31 -27.34 -44.81
C ASN A 5 26.30 -26.77 -43.76
N VAL A 6 27.57 -26.69 -44.12
CA VAL A 6 28.63 -26.05 -43.35
C VAL A 6 28.75 -24.63 -43.91
N GLU A 7 28.15 -23.66 -43.22
CA GLU A 7 28.30 -22.25 -43.59
C GLU A 7 29.48 -21.63 -42.82
N ARG A 8 30.59 -21.61 -43.54
CA ARG A 8 31.75 -20.75 -43.36
C ARG A 8 31.33 -19.29 -43.49
N VAL A 9 31.55 -18.47 -42.46
CA VAL A 9 31.66 -17.01 -42.62
C VAL A 9 32.80 -16.47 -41.76
N GLU A 10 33.93 -16.36 -42.44
CA GLU A 10 34.89 -15.24 -42.41
C GLU A 10 35.43 -14.76 -41.06
N ALA A 11 36.67 -15.20 -40.79
CA ALA A 11 37.64 -14.46 -40.02
C ALA A 11 37.79 -13.04 -40.61
N ALA A 12 37.15 -12.07 -39.96
CA ALA A 12 37.39 -10.67 -40.24
C ALA A 12 38.85 -10.35 -39.88
N ALA A 13 39.57 -9.95 -40.91
CA ALA A 13 40.98 -9.62 -40.89
C ALA A 13 41.30 -8.63 -39.77
N THR A 14 42.27 -8.99 -38.94
CA THR A 14 43.07 -8.04 -38.18
C THR A 14 43.82 -7.20 -39.21
N GLU A 15 43.30 -6.01 -39.53
CA GLU A 15 44.06 -5.02 -40.29
C GLU A 15 45.26 -4.58 -39.44
N GLU A 16 46.43 -5.04 -39.84
CA GLU A 16 47.69 -4.38 -39.53
C GLU A 16 47.61 -2.94 -40.00
N THR A 17 47.43 -2.00 -39.07
CA THR A 17 47.92 -0.63 -39.28
C THR A 17 49.32 -0.57 -38.67
N ALA A 18 50.31 -0.84 -39.53
CA ALA A 18 51.70 -0.55 -39.27
C ALA A 18 51.90 0.97 -39.11
N GLY A 19 52.66 1.35 -38.08
CA GLY A 19 53.37 2.62 -38.01
C GLY A 19 52.77 3.67 -37.08
N ASN A 20 53.20 3.67 -35.82
CA ASN A 20 54.12 4.72 -35.35
C ASN A 20 54.71 4.29 -34.00
N ALA A 21 55.95 3.83 -34.02
CA ALA A 21 56.77 3.73 -32.83
C ALA A 21 57.24 5.14 -32.45
N GLU A 22 56.40 5.89 -31.76
CA GLU A 22 56.82 7.07 -31.03
C GLU A 22 57.04 6.70 -29.57
N SER A 23 58.23 7.06 -29.09
CA SER A 23 58.74 6.94 -27.73
C SER A 23 57.67 7.29 -26.69
N PRO A 24 57.71 6.75 -25.45
CA PRO A 24 56.92 7.31 -24.36
C PRO A 24 57.51 8.67 -24.00
N ALA A 25 57.24 9.69 -24.81
CA ALA A 25 57.43 11.08 -24.45
C ALA A 25 56.56 11.30 -23.22
N GLU A 26 57.19 11.56 -22.08
CA GLU A 26 56.50 11.97 -20.86
C GLU A 26 55.59 13.16 -21.21
N LYS A 27 54.29 12.91 -21.39
CA LYS A 27 53.31 13.96 -21.65
C LYS A 27 53.24 14.81 -20.39
N LYS A 28 54.03 15.89 -20.35
CA LYS A 28 53.92 16.93 -19.33
C LYS A 28 52.58 17.63 -19.57
N TYR A 29 51.60 17.37 -18.71
CA TYR A 29 50.32 18.08 -18.76
C TYR A 29 50.56 19.54 -18.35
N THR A 30 50.03 20.47 -19.13
CA THR A 30 49.98 21.88 -18.71
C THR A 30 48.85 22.06 -17.70
N ASP A 31 48.92 23.08 -16.83
CA ASP A 31 47.84 23.38 -15.88
C ASP A 31 46.48 23.52 -16.59
N ALA A 32 46.47 24.09 -17.80
CA ALA A 32 45.26 24.21 -18.62
C ALA A 32 44.72 22.87 -19.15
N ASP A 33 45.56 21.84 -19.32
CA ASP A 33 45.13 20.48 -19.65
C ASP A 33 44.55 19.78 -18.42
N VAL A 34 45.18 19.98 -17.25
CA VAL A 34 44.69 19.45 -15.97
C VAL A 34 43.31 20.02 -15.64
N ASP A 35 43.12 21.33 -15.76
CA ASP A 35 41.83 22.00 -15.54
C ASP A 35 40.74 21.46 -16.47
N ARG A 36 41.05 21.26 -17.76
CA ARG A 36 40.11 20.66 -18.73
C ARG A 36 39.74 19.23 -18.35
N ILE A 37 40.70 18.43 -17.89
CA ILE A 37 40.46 17.06 -17.45
C ILE A 37 39.58 17.04 -16.19
N ILE A 38 39.84 17.92 -15.22
CA ILE A 38 39.05 18.02 -13.99
C ILE A 38 37.62 18.46 -14.31
N ALA A 39 37.44 19.49 -15.14
CA ALA A 39 36.12 19.96 -15.56
C ALA A 39 35.32 18.87 -16.28
N SER A 40 35.97 18.12 -17.19
CA SER A 40 35.33 17.01 -17.91
C SER A 40 34.95 15.85 -16.99
N LYS A 41 35.82 15.49 -16.04
CA LYS A 41 35.52 14.47 -15.02
C LYS A 41 34.36 14.91 -14.13
N LEU A 42 34.39 16.15 -13.64
CA LEU A 42 33.33 16.71 -12.78
C LEU A 42 31.99 16.78 -13.51
N ALA A 43 31.97 17.17 -14.78
CA ALA A 43 30.76 17.18 -15.60
C ALA A 43 30.18 15.76 -15.76
N ARG A 44 31.03 14.77 -16.05
CA ARG A 44 30.61 13.36 -16.16
C ARG A 44 30.10 12.80 -14.85
N GLU A 45 30.72 13.14 -13.71
CA GLU A 45 30.23 12.69 -12.40
C GLU A 45 28.90 13.35 -12.02
N ARG A 46 28.73 14.65 -12.29
CA ARG A 46 27.45 15.34 -12.07
C ARG A 46 26.33 14.73 -12.92
N GLU A 47 26.61 14.41 -14.18
CA GLU A 47 25.62 13.77 -15.05
C GLU A 47 25.23 12.37 -14.53
N LYS A 48 26.19 11.57 -14.08
CA LYS A 48 25.92 10.26 -13.48
C LYS A 48 25.10 10.38 -12.20
N PHE A 49 25.44 11.33 -11.33
CA PHE A 49 24.72 11.56 -10.08
C PHE A 49 23.28 12.04 -10.34
N SER A 50 23.08 12.95 -11.29
CA SER A 50 21.72 13.38 -11.72
C SER A 50 20.89 12.19 -12.19
N LYS A 51 21.46 11.34 -13.07
CA LYS A 51 20.77 10.14 -13.57
C LYS A 51 20.42 9.16 -12.46
N GLN A 52 21.30 8.96 -11.48
CA GLN A 52 21.03 8.09 -10.33
C GLN A 52 19.92 8.67 -9.46
N GLN A 53 19.96 9.97 -9.16
CA GLN A 53 18.94 10.64 -8.37
C GLN A 53 17.57 10.63 -9.07
N GLU A 54 17.53 10.84 -10.38
CA GLU A 54 16.32 10.75 -11.19
C GLU A 54 15.75 9.32 -11.19
N ALA A 55 16.62 8.31 -11.30
CA ALA A 55 16.20 6.90 -11.24
C ALA A 55 15.64 6.54 -9.86
N GLU A 56 16.30 6.96 -8.77
CA GLU A 56 15.82 6.75 -7.39
C GLU A 56 14.47 7.45 -7.16
N GLN A 57 14.29 8.67 -7.65
CA GLN A 57 13.02 9.38 -7.57
C GLN A 57 11.91 8.64 -8.31
N GLN A 58 12.18 8.19 -9.54
CA GLN A 58 11.22 7.41 -10.32
C GLN A 58 10.83 6.12 -9.60
N GLU A 59 11.79 5.37 -9.07
CA GLU A 59 11.55 4.15 -8.32
C GLU A 59 10.66 4.43 -7.09
N SER A 60 10.97 5.48 -6.32
CA SER A 60 10.16 5.88 -5.17
C SER A 60 8.72 6.27 -5.53
N ASP A 61 8.53 6.92 -6.69
CA ASP A 61 7.22 7.29 -7.21
C ASP A 61 6.43 6.06 -7.67
N PHE A 62 7.10 5.08 -8.30
CA PHE A 62 6.48 3.81 -8.67
C PHE A 62 6.05 3.03 -7.44
N GLU A 63 6.91 2.84 -6.46
CA GLU A 63 6.57 2.15 -5.21
C GLU A 63 5.39 2.81 -4.49
N ARG A 64 5.36 4.15 -4.47
CA ARG A 64 4.24 4.88 -3.87
C ARG A 64 2.94 4.61 -4.61
N ARG A 65 2.95 4.64 -5.95
CA ARG A 65 1.76 4.36 -6.77
C ARG A 65 1.30 2.92 -6.62
N GLU A 66 2.22 1.96 -6.59
CA GLU A 66 1.89 0.56 -6.34
C GLU A 66 1.20 0.39 -4.98
N ARG A 67 1.74 1.00 -3.91
CA ARG A 67 1.09 1.01 -2.59
C ARG A 67 -0.29 1.67 -2.60
N GLU A 68 -0.46 2.79 -3.29
CA GLU A 68 -1.77 3.45 -3.40
C GLU A 68 -2.80 2.58 -4.16
N LEU A 69 -2.35 1.87 -5.20
CA LEU A 69 -3.19 0.95 -5.98
C LEU A 69 -3.60 -0.26 -5.15
N THR A 70 -2.66 -0.90 -4.45
CA THR A 70 -2.99 -2.06 -3.60
C THR A 70 -3.95 -1.70 -2.48
N ILE A 71 -3.80 -0.53 -1.84
CA ILE A 71 -4.75 -0.03 -0.84
C ILE A 71 -6.14 0.15 -1.46
N ARG A 72 -6.21 0.66 -2.69
CA ARG A 72 -7.49 0.89 -3.38
C ARG A 72 -8.19 -0.43 -3.72
N GLU A 73 -7.45 -1.43 -4.18
CA GLU A 73 -7.94 -2.78 -4.45
C GLU A 73 -8.44 -3.43 -3.17
N LEU A 74 -7.62 -3.47 -2.12
CA LEU A 74 -8.01 -4.01 -0.81
C LEU A 74 -9.26 -3.32 -0.24
N LYS A 75 -9.43 -2.02 -0.47
CA LYS A 75 -10.62 -1.29 -0.03
C LYS A 75 -11.88 -1.67 -0.81
N ALA A 76 -11.75 -2.00 -2.08
CA ALA A 76 -12.86 -2.51 -2.88
C ALA A 76 -13.26 -3.91 -2.37
N ASP A 77 -12.28 -4.80 -2.22
CA ASP A 77 -12.47 -6.16 -1.71
C ASP A 77 -13.07 -6.16 -0.30
N ALA A 78 -12.63 -5.24 0.55
CA ALA A 78 -13.17 -5.09 1.90
C ALA A 78 -14.65 -4.70 1.90
N ARG A 79 -15.10 -3.88 0.95
CA ARG A 79 -16.53 -3.53 0.86
C ARG A 79 -17.36 -4.73 0.46
N GLU A 80 -16.89 -5.51 -0.50
CA GLU A 80 -17.54 -6.76 -0.90
C GLU A 80 -17.57 -7.77 0.24
N ALA A 81 -16.47 -7.91 0.99
CA ALA A 81 -16.40 -8.78 2.16
C ALA A 81 -17.36 -8.35 3.28
N LEU A 82 -17.49 -7.04 3.52
CA LEU A 82 -18.46 -6.50 4.48
C LEU A 82 -19.91 -6.79 4.03
N GLU A 83 -20.23 -6.57 2.76
CA GLU A 83 -21.54 -6.88 2.19
C GLU A 83 -21.87 -8.37 2.31
N ALA A 84 -20.91 -9.25 2.00
CA ALA A 84 -21.06 -10.69 2.13
C ALA A 84 -21.33 -11.14 3.58
N LYS A 85 -20.78 -10.42 4.57
CA LYS A 85 -21.01 -10.66 6.00
C LYS A 85 -22.27 -9.95 6.53
N GLY A 86 -22.99 -9.22 5.69
CA GLY A 86 -24.16 -8.42 6.11
C GLY A 86 -23.80 -7.22 6.98
N LEU A 87 -22.54 -6.78 6.97
CA LEU A 87 -22.03 -5.66 7.74
C LEU A 87 -22.10 -4.35 6.95
N PRO A 88 -22.28 -3.18 7.62
CA PRO A 88 -22.33 -1.89 6.94
C PRO A 88 -21.06 -1.54 6.15
N THR A 89 -21.20 -1.17 4.88
CA THR A 89 -20.07 -0.77 4.00
C THR A 89 -19.32 0.48 4.49
N CYS A 90 -19.92 1.30 5.35
CA CYS A 90 -19.26 2.45 5.96
C CYS A 90 -18.07 2.05 6.85
N LEU A 91 -18.02 0.81 7.33
CA LEU A 91 -16.91 0.25 8.10
C LEU A 91 -15.62 0.15 7.28
N SER A 92 -15.70 0.19 5.95
CA SER A 92 -14.54 0.29 5.06
C SER A 92 -13.72 1.58 5.25
N LYS A 93 -14.20 2.54 6.05
CA LYS A 93 -13.47 3.75 6.42
C LYS A 93 -12.63 3.59 7.68
N VAL A 94 -12.90 2.55 8.48
CA VAL A 94 -12.28 2.29 9.78
C VAL A 94 -11.26 1.15 9.70
N LEU A 95 -11.46 0.21 8.77
CA LEU A 95 -10.51 -0.88 8.48
C LEU A 95 -9.11 -0.35 8.13
N ARG A 96 -8.07 -1.07 8.57
CA ARG A 96 -6.68 -0.75 8.24
C ARG A 96 -6.28 -1.45 6.95
N TYR A 97 -5.52 -0.76 6.10
CA TYR A 97 -5.10 -1.27 4.79
C TYR A 97 -3.57 -1.25 4.60
N ASP A 98 -2.81 -1.04 5.69
CA ASP A 98 -1.35 -0.93 5.65
C ASP A 98 -0.66 -2.25 5.31
N SER A 99 -1.26 -3.37 5.72
CA SER A 99 -0.82 -4.72 5.40
C SER A 99 -2.00 -5.68 5.43
N LYS A 100 -1.83 -6.87 4.86
CA LYS A 100 -2.84 -7.93 4.90
C LYS A 100 -3.17 -8.36 6.33
N GLU A 101 -2.14 -8.55 7.16
CA GLU A 101 -2.31 -8.89 8.58
C GLU A 101 -3.05 -7.77 9.33
N ALA A 102 -2.70 -6.51 9.05
CA ALA A 102 -3.33 -5.38 9.70
C ALA A 102 -4.82 -5.24 9.35
N TYR A 103 -5.16 -5.57 8.10
CA TYR A 103 -6.53 -5.66 7.59
C TYR A 103 -7.32 -6.77 8.28
N GLU A 104 -6.77 -7.99 8.30
CA GLU A 104 -7.40 -9.16 8.91
C GLU A 104 -7.68 -8.94 10.41
N GLU A 105 -6.72 -8.38 11.15
CA GLU A 105 -6.90 -8.02 12.56
C GLU A 105 -8.03 -7.00 12.74
N SER A 106 -8.07 -5.95 11.91
CA SER A 106 -9.12 -4.92 12.00
C SER A 106 -10.51 -5.46 11.62
N MET A 107 -10.57 -6.42 10.70
CA MET A 107 -11.81 -7.07 10.30
C MET A 107 -12.32 -8.02 11.39
N ALA A 108 -11.43 -8.82 11.99
CA ALA A 108 -11.76 -9.69 13.11
C ALA A 108 -12.30 -8.90 14.31
N ALA A 109 -11.70 -7.75 14.64
CA ALA A 109 -12.18 -6.89 15.71
C ALA A 109 -13.61 -6.35 15.47
N ILE A 110 -13.93 -6.01 14.21
CA ILE A 110 -15.29 -5.57 13.84
C ILE A 110 -16.30 -6.71 13.95
N GLU A 111 -15.91 -7.92 13.57
CA GLU A 111 -16.75 -9.12 13.70
C GLU A 111 -17.04 -9.43 15.16
N GLU A 112 -16.03 -9.37 16.03
CA GLU A 112 -16.21 -9.55 17.47
C GLU A 112 -17.23 -8.55 18.03
N VAL A 113 -17.10 -7.26 17.68
CA VAL A 113 -18.06 -6.23 18.09
C VAL A 113 -19.47 -6.54 17.57
N ALA A 114 -19.60 -6.97 16.32
CA ALA A 114 -20.89 -7.31 15.74
C ALA A 114 -21.56 -8.49 16.47
N GLU A 115 -20.80 -9.53 16.79
CA GLU A 115 -21.27 -10.69 17.56
C GLU A 115 -21.67 -10.32 18.99
N GLU A 116 -20.89 -9.47 19.66
CA GLU A 116 -21.22 -8.98 21.00
C GLU A 116 -22.51 -8.15 21.00
N MET A 117 -22.67 -7.29 19.99
CA MET A 117 -23.89 -6.51 19.81
C MET A 117 -25.10 -7.40 19.58
N GLU A 118 -24.99 -8.41 18.70
CA GLU A 118 -26.09 -9.35 18.45
C GLU A 118 -26.46 -10.12 19.71
N ARG A 119 -25.48 -10.66 20.45
CA ARG A 119 -25.69 -11.31 21.76
C ARG A 119 -26.43 -10.39 22.73
N HIS A 120 -26.03 -9.13 22.82
CA HIS A 120 -26.68 -8.17 23.70
C HIS A 120 -28.11 -7.83 23.24
N PHE A 121 -28.36 -7.74 21.93
CA PHE A 121 -29.71 -7.56 21.39
C PHE A 121 -30.60 -8.78 21.60
N GLU A 122 -30.08 -10.00 21.47
CA GLU A 122 -30.79 -11.24 21.82
C GLU A 122 -31.24 -11.24 23.28
N ILE A 123 -30.36 -10.90 24.22
CA ILE A 123 -30.70 -10.80 25.65
C ILE A 123 -31.80 -9.76 25.87
N LYS A 124 -31.71 -8.58 25.23
CA LYS A 124 -32.75 -7.54 25.32
C LYS A 124 -34.08 -7.97 24.73
N ARG A 125 -34.07 -8.68 23.60
CA ARG A 125 -35.28 -9.25 22.98
C ARG A 125 -35.92 -10.32 23.88
N ALA A 126 -35.10 -11.15 24.51
CA ALA A 126 -35.54 -12.23 25.40
C ALA A 126 -36.10 -11.72 26.74
N THR A 127 -35.55 -10.63 27.28
CA THR A 127 -35.96 -10.10 28.60
C THR A 127 -37.30 -9.37 28.61
N GLY A 128 -37.87 -9.03 27.44
CA GLY A 128 -39.19 -8.41 27.30
C GLY A 128 -39.28 -6.99 27.87
N MET A 129 -40.37 -6.27 27.55
CA MET A 129 -40.66 -5.00 28.20
C MET A 129 -41.16 -5.26 29.62
N THR A 130 -40.39 -4.84 30.63
CA THR A 130 -40.89 -4.78 32.00
C THR A 130 -42.12 -3.86 32.02
N PRO A 131 -43.31 -4.35 32.45
CA PRO A 131 -44.49 -3.52 32.49
C PRO A 131 -44.25 -2.33 33.40
N ARG A 132 -44.64 -1.14 32.92
CA ARG A 132 -44.53 0.10 33.68
C ARG A 132 -45.30 -0.06 34.98
N ALA A 133 -44.62 0.13 36.11
CA ALA A 133 -45.27 0.13 37.42
C ALA A 133 -46.40 1.16 37.39
N ILE A 134 -47.64 0.68 37.51
CA ILE A 134 -48.80 1.56 37.69
C ILE A 134 -48.63 2.14 39.10
N PRO A 135 -48.49 3.47 39.26
CA PRO A 135 -48.46 4.04 40.59
C PRO A 135 -49.75 3.64 41.29
N HIS A 136 -49.62 2.92 42.41
CA HIS A 136 -50.75 2.63 43.28
C HIS A 136 -51.29 3.96 43.82
N HIS A 137 -52.26 4.53 43.12
CA HIS A 137 -53.15 5.52 43.70
C HIS A 137 -53.81 4.82 44.87
N ASN A 138 -53.54 5.30 46.09
CA ASN A 138 -54.16 4.80 47.31
C ASN A 138 -55.68 5.01 47.20
N SER A 139 -56.42 3.98 46.75
CA SER A 139 -57.86 4.03 46.49
C SER A 139 -58.69 4.15 47.76
N ASP A 140 -58.03 4.17 48.92
CA ASP A 140 -58.67 4.40 50.21
C ASP A 140 -59.31 5.81 50.31
N SER A 141 -58.83 6.79 49.53
CA SER A 141 -59.49 8.11 49.40
C SER A 141 -60.69 8.09 48.44
N GLY A 142 -60.65 7.23 47.40
CA GLY A 142 -61.69 7.15 46.38
C GLY A 142 -62.93 6.39 46.84
N ILE A 143 -62.74 5.28 47.56
CA ILE A 143 -63.87 4.46 48.07
C ILE A 143 -64.54 5.16 49.26
N ARG A 144 -63.77 5.77 50.18
CA ARG A 144 -64.34 6.53 51.31
C ARG A 144 -65.09 7.79 50.84
N GLY A 145 -64.57 8.48 49.83
CA GLY A 145 -65.24 9.64 49.22
C GLY A 145 -66.57 9.29 48.52
N ALA A 146 -66.68 8.08 47.94
CA ALA A 146 -67.89 7.61 47.27
C ALA A 146 -69.03 7.28 48.24
N PHE A 147 -68.73 6.93 49.50
CA PHE A 147 -69.73 6.55 50.49
C PHE A 147 -70.07 7.64 51.53
N ARG A 148 -69.40 8.81 51.51
CA ARG A 148 -69.58 9.89 52.51
C ARG A 148 -69.76 9.37 53.96
N LEU A 149 -68.92 8.40 54.35
CA LEU A 149 -68.75 8.01 55.76
C LEU A 149 -67.60 8.79 56.39
#